data_AF-A0A382K3V3-F1
#
_entry.id   AF-A0A382K3V3-F1
#
_cell.length_a   1.000
_cell.length_b   1.000
_cell.length_c   1.000
_cell.angle_alpha   90.00
_cell.angle_beta   90.00
_cell.angle_gamma   90.00
#
_symmetry.space_group_name_H-M   'P 1'
#
loop_
_entity.id
_entity.type
_entity.pdbx_description
1 polymer ?
#
loop_
_entity_poly.entity_id
_entity_poly.type
_entity_poly.pdbx_seq_one_letter_code
_entity_poly.pdbx_strand_id
1 'polypeptide(L)'
;MTLSLVFRIQAAMFAIFGFMMLLVPGAMMASFNVAESVVAQSLMQGMSLMVIGMAYLSWQMPSWAGDNLKSVGMFFAILHVLWIPLTVFQMSQGVFPSDMANILGNIVPDAVFAILFFWKSR
;
A
#
# COMPACT_ATOMS: atom_id res chain seq x y z
N MET A 1 4.37 12.97 15.65
CA MET A 1 3.31 12.37 14.80
C MET A 1 2.42 11.46 15.64
N THR A 2 1.09 11.64 15.56
CA THR A 2 0.10 10.80 16.26
C THR A 2 -0.27 9.57 15.43
N LEU A 3 -0.81 8.51 16.06
CA LEU A 3 -1.27 7.30 15.35
C LEU A 3 -2.33 7.63 14.30
N SER A 4 -3.28 8.52 14.62
CA SER A 4 -4.29 9.00 13.67
C SER A 4 -3.68 9.67 12.44
N LEU A 5 -2.54 10.35 12.59
CA LEU A 5 -1.84 10.95 11.46
C LEU A 5 -1.16 9.87 10.60
N VAL A 6 -0.63 8.79 11.17
CA VAL A 6 -0.09 7.64 10.40
C VAL A 6 -1.17 7.06 9.47
N PHE A 7 -2.37 6.82 10.03
CA PHE A 7 -3.55 6.37 9.26
C PHE A 7 -3.89 7.32 8.10
N ARG A 8 -3.94 8.63 8.35
CA ARG A 8 -4.24 9.62 7.30
C ARG A 8 -3.18 9.69 6.21
N ILE A 9 -1.90 9.53 6.55
CA ILE A 9 -0.82 9.49 5.56
C ILE A 9 -0.92 8.23 4.70
N GLN A 10 -1.16 7.06 5.30
CA GLN A 10 -1.39 5.82 4.55
C GLN A 10 -2.61 5.94 3.62
N ALA A 11 -3.70 6.54 4.13
CA ALA A 11 -4.89 6.79 3.33
C ALA A 11 -4.61 7.66 2.11
N ALA A 12 -3.86 8.76 2.27
CA ALA A 12 -3.49 9.62 1.16
C ALA A 12 -2.65 8.86 0.11
N MET A 13 -1.69 8.04 0.56
CA MET A 13 -0.88 7.22 -0.33
C MET A 13 -1.76 6.22 -1.10
N PHE A 14 -2.61 5.44 -0.41
CA PHE A 14 -3.51 4.50 -1.07
C PHE A 14 -4.50 5.19 -2.01
N ALA A 15 -4.96 6.40 -1.70
CA ALA A 15 -5.80 7.17 -2.61
C ALA A 15 -5.03 7.50 -3.90
N ILE A 16 -3.80 8.02 -3.78
CA ILE A 16 -2.96 8.35 -4.94
C ILE A 16 -2.73 7.12 -5.81
N PHE A 17 -2.25 6.02 -5.21
CA PHE A 17 -2.00 4.78 -5.96
C PHE A 17 -3.29 4.21 -6.55
N GLY A 18 -4.37 4.16 -5.78
CA GLY A 18 -5.67 3.67 -6.25
C GLY A 18 -6.18 4.47 -7.45
N PHE A 19 -6.11 5.80 -7.43
CA PHE A 19 -6.51 6.62 -8.58
C PHE A 19 -5.57 6.47 -9.78
N MET A 20 -4.26 6.31 -9.57
CA MET A 20 -3.32 6.02 -10.66
C MET A 20 -3.63 4.66 -11.31
N MET A 21 -3.92 3.63 -10.51
CA MET A 21 -4.35 2.32 -11.01
C MET A 21 -5.66 2.38 -11.81
N LEU A 22 -6.59 3.25 -11.40
CA LEU A 22 -7.90 3.39 -12.05
C LEU A 22 -7.81 4.15 -13.38
N LEU A 23 -7.15 5.31 -13.36
CA LEU A 23 -7.19 6.29 -14.45
C LEU A 23 -6.05 6.11 -15.45
N VAL A 24 -4.87 5.69 -14.98
CA VAL A 24 -3.64 5.62 -15.78
C VAL A 24 -2.81 4.36 -15.48
N PRO A 25 -3.41 3.14 -15.54
CA PRO A 25 -2.74 1.89 -15.16
C PRO A 25 -1.46 1.61 -15.96
N GLY A 26 -1.45 1.89 -17.27
CA GLY A 26 -0.26 1.72 -18.12
C GLY A 26 0.91 2.57 -17.65
N ALA A 27 0.69 3.88 -17.46
CA ALA A 27 1.72 4.80 -16.98
C ALA A 27 2.24 4.41 -15.58
N MET A 28 1.37 3.89 -14.71
CA MET A 28 1.78 3.38 -13.41
C MET A 28 2.69 2.15 -13.55
N MET A 29 2.33 1.15 -14.37
CA MET A 29 3.20 -0.02 -14.61
C MET A 29 4.55 0.39 -15.20
N ALA A 30 4.55 1.29 -16.19
CA ALA A 30 5.77 1.82 -16.79
C ALA A 30 6.67 2.50 -15.76
N SER A 31 6.11 3.22 -14.79
CA SER A 31 6.89 3.85 -13.70
C SER A 31 7.62 2.84 -12.80
N PHE A 32 7.18 1.58 -12.81
CA PHE A 32 7.77 0.46 -12.10
C PHE A 32 8.49 -0.52 -13.04
N ASN A 33 8.74 -0.16 -14.30
CA ASN A 33 9.34 -1.06 -15.30
C ASN A 33 8.60 -2.41 -15.42
N VAL A 34 7.31 -2.46 -15.08
CA VAL A 34 6.48 -3.66 -15.17
C VAL A 34 5.94 -3.77 -16.59
N ALA A 35 6.07 -4.95 -17.19
CA ALA A 35 5.61 -5.19 -18.55
C ALA A 35 4.11 -4.92 -18.69
N GLU A 36 3.75 -4.08 -19.66
CA GLU A 36 2.36 -3.73 -19.89
C GLU A 36 1.63 -4.82 -20.70
N SER A 37 0.38 -5.08 -20.32
CA SER A 37 -0.57 -5.80 -21.17
C SER A 37 -1.98 -5.28 -20.92
N VAL A 38 -2.86 -5.42 -21.92
CA VAL A 38 -4.27 -5.02 -21.79
C VAL A 38 -4.92 -5.72 -20.60
N VAL A 39 -4.64 -7.01 -20.41
CA VAL A 39 -5.16 -7.78 -19.27
C VAL A 39 -4.64 -7.24 -17.93
N ALA A 40 -3.34 -6.95 -17.83
CA ALA A 40 -2.76 -6.40 -16.60
C ALA A 40 -3.33 -5.01 -16.26
N GLN A 41 -3.51 -4.14 -17.27
CA GLN A 41 -4.13 -2.83 -17.08
C GLN A 41 -5.57 -2.96 -16.57
N SER A 42 -6.38 -3.84 -17.17
CA SER A 42 -7.76 -4.09 -16.72
C SER A 42 -7.82 -4.70 -15.32
N LEU A 43 -6.88 -5.59 -14.97
CA LEU A 43 -6.77 -6.14 -13.61
C LEU A 43 -6.43 -5.05 -12.59
N MET A 44 -5.48 -4.16 -12.90
CA MET A 44 -5.15 -3.02 -12.03
C MET A 44 -6.34 -2.09 -11.85
N GLN A 45 -7.10 -1.80 -12.90
CA GLN A 45 -8.33 -1.02 -12.78
C GLN A 45 -9.35 -1.71 -11.88
N GLY A 46 -9.52 -3.02 -11.99
CA GLY A 46 -10.39 -3.79 -11.07
C GLY A 46 -9.92 -3.72 -9.62
N MET A 47 -8.62 -3.89 -9.38
CA MET A 47 -8.02 -3.83 -8.05
C MET A 47 -8.01 -2.41 -7.45
N SER A 48 -8.03 -1.38 -8.30
CA SER A 48 -8.00 0.03 -7.87
C SER A 48 -9.11 0.35 -6.88
N LEU A 49 -10.32 -0.20 -7.09
CA LEU A 49 -11.46 0.05 -6.21
C LEU A 49 -11.22 -0.49 -4.80
N MET A 50 -10.52 -1.62 -4.67
CA MET A 50 -10.13 -2.16 -3.36
C MET A 50 -9.09 -1.28 -2.67
N VAL A 51 -8.12 -0.76 -3.43
CA VAL A 51 -7.09 0.14 -2.90
C VAL A 51 -7.70 1.48 -2.46
N ILE A 52 -8.61 2.05 -3.26
CA ILE A 52 -9.37 3.27 -2.90
C ILE A 52 -10.28 3.00 -1.69
N GLY A 53 -10.91 1.82 -1.62
CA GLY A 53 -11.66 1.39 -0.44
C GLY A 53 -10.78 1.33 0.81
N MET A 54 -9.58 0.75 0.71
CA MET A 54 -8.60 0.73 1.81
C MET A 54 -8.11 2.13 2.19
N ALA A 55 -8.00 3.06 1.24
CA ALA A 55 -7.71 4.46 1.51
C ALA A 55 -8.80 5.08 2.41
N TYR A 56 -10.06 4.91 2.04
CA TYR A 56 -11.19 5.40 2.83
C TYR A 56 -11.28 4.74 4.21
N LEU A 57 -11.10 3.42 4.28
CA LEU A 57 -11.06 2.68 5.55
C LEU A 57 -9.97 3.25 6.46
N SER A 58 -8.74 3.39 5.95
CA SER A 58 -7.61 3.92 6.70
C SER A 58 -7.87 5.35 7.17
N TRP A 59 -8.50 6.19 6.34
CA TRP A 59 -8.87 7.56 6.71
C TRP A 59 -9.87 7.60 7.88
N GLN A 60 -10.84 6.70 7.89
CA GLN A 60 -11.91 6.67 8.89
C GLN A 60 -11.57 5.88 10.15
N MET A 61 -10.58 4.98 10.11
CA MET A 61 -10.19 4.16 11.27
C MET A 61 -9.99 4.96 12.57
N PRO A 62 -9.33 6.14 12.58
CA PRO A 62 -9.20 6.94 13.80
C PRO A 62 -10.53 7.34 14.43
N SER A 63 -11.56 7.56 13.63
CA SER A 63 -12.91 7.93 14.09
C SER A 63 -13.71 6.70 14.52
N TRP A 64 -13.56 5.57 13.81
CA TRP A 64 -14.35 4.36 14.06
C TRP A 64 -13.79 3.50 15.19
N ALA A 65 -12.46 3.39 15.30
CA ALA A 65 -11.83 2.50 16.28
C ALA A 65 -11.85 3.09 17.71
N GLY A 66 -11.96 4.42 17.85
CA GLY A 66 -11.97 5.11 19.14
C GLY A 66 -10.81 4.65 20.03
N ASP A 67 -11.14 4.15 21.22
CA ASP A 67 -10.15 3.68 22.20
C ASP A 67 -9.33 2.46 21.73
N ASN A 68 -9.85 1.68 20.77
CA ASN A 68 -9.17 0.50 20.22
C ASN A 68 -8.17 0.84 19.10
N LEU A 69 -7.94 2.13 18.79
CA LEU A 69 -7.11 2.55 17.66
C LEU A 69 -5.70 1.95 17.71
N LYS A 70 -5.11 1.80 18.91
CA LYS A 70 -3.79 1.16 19.07
C LYS A 70 -3.77 -0.28 18.57
N SER A 71 -4.78 -1.08 18.94
CA SER A 71 -4.94 -2.48 18.50
C SER A 71 -5.11 -2.56 16.99
N VAL A 72 -5.93 -1.68 16.41
CA VAL A 72 -6.10 -1.59 14.95
C VAL A 72 -4.79 -1.19 14.26
N GLY A 73 -4.04 -0.22 14.81
CA GLY A 73 -2.74 0.14 14.28
C GLY A 73 -1.74 -1.03 14.30
N MET A 74 -1.76 -1.88 15.33
CA MET A 74 -0.92 -3.10 15.36
C MET A 74 -1.31 -4.08 14.26
N PHE A 75 -2.60 -4.22 13.97
CA PHE A 75 -3.07 -5.01 12.83
C PHE A 75 -2.50 -4.47 11.50
N PHE A 76 -2.56 -3.15 11.27
CA PHE A 76 -1.97 -2.55 10.06
C PHE A 76 -0.45 -2.72 10.00
N ALA A 77 0.26 -2.65 11.14
CA ALA A 77 1.68 -2.94 11.19
C ALA A 77 2.01 -4.36 10.69
N ILE A 78 1.27 -5.35 11.20
CA ILE A 78 1.44 -6.76 10.79
C ILE A 78 1.10 -6.93 9.31
N LEU A 79 0.03 -6.30 8.85
CA LEU A 79 -0.42 -6.40 7.46
C LEU A 79 0.64 -5.85 6.48
N HIS A 80 1.27 -4.72 6.79
CA HIS A 80 2.41 -4.21 6.01
C HIS A 80 3.63 -5.15 6.06
N VAL A 81 3.93 -5.73 7.23
CA VAL A 81 5.01 -6.73 7.34
C VAL A 81 4.75 -7.95 6.44
N LEU A 82 3.50 -8.37 6.26
CA LEU A 82 3.16 -9.52 5.42
C LEU A 82 3.29 -9.24 3.92
N TRP A 83 3.14 -7.98 3.47
CA TRP A 83 3.34 -7.63 2.05
C TRP A 83 4.81 -7.65 1.62
N ILE A 84 5.73 -7.33 2.52
CA ILE A 84 7.17 -7.33 2.24
C ILE A 84 7.66 -8.70 1.72
N PRO A 85 7.47 -9.84 2.43
CA PRO A 85 7.93 -11.14 1.95
C PRO A 85 7.20 -11.60 0.69
N LEU A 86 5.92 -11.24 0.51
CA LEU A 86 5.20 -11.52 -0.74
C LEU A 86 5.86 -10.81 -1.93
N THR A 87 6.18 -9.52 -1.78
CA THR A 87 6.84 -8.72 -2.81
C THR A 87 8.23 -9.26 -3.13
N VAL A 88 9.00 -9.63 -2.10
CA VAL A 88 10.33 -10.25 -2.27
C VAL A 88 10.22 -11.58 -3.02
N PHE A 89 9.22 -12.40 -2.71
CA PHE A 89 8.96 -13.64 -3.45
C PHE A 89 8.60 -13.38 -4.91
N GLN A 90 7.75 -12.40 -5.21
CA GLN A 90 7.39 -12.04 -6.59
C GLN A 90 8.60 -11.54 -7.39
N MET A 91 9.49 -10.77 -6.75
CA MET A 91 10.77 -10.36 -7.34
C MET A 91 11.69 -11.55 -7.60
N SER A 92 11.76 -12.53 -6.68
CA SER A 92 12.60 -13.72 -6.88
C SER A 92 12.12 -14.61 -8.03
N GLN A 93 10.82 -14.53 -8.39
CA GLN A 93 10.25 -15.23 -9.55
C GLN A 93 10.39 -14.43 -10.86
N GLY A 94 10.97 -13.22 -10.82
CA GLY A 94 11.10 -12.35 -12.00
C GLY A 94 9.78 -11.73 -12.47
N VAL A 95 8.72 -11.78 -11.65
CA VAL A 95 7.42 -11.16 -11.96
C VAL A 95 7.49 -9.64 -11.80
N PHE A 96 8.20 -9.17 -10.77
CA PHE A 96 8.56 -7.77 -10.59
C PHE A 96 10.05 -7.56 -10.76
N PRO A 97 10.48 -6.47 -11.44
CA PRO A 97 11.88 -6.09 -11.45
C PRO A 97 12.38 -5.85 -10.03
N SER A 98 13.58 -6.36 -9.70
CA SER A 98 14.25 -6.11 -8.41
C SER A 98 15.09 -4.82 -8.43
N ASP A 99 14.69 -3.86 -9.27
CA ASP A 99 15.39 -2.59 -9.42
C ASP A 99 15.04 -1.60 -8.29
N MET A 100 15.76 -0.48 -8.27
CA MET A 100 15.59 0.54 -7.24
C MET A 100 14.18 1.16 -7.27
N ALA A 101 13.54 1.28 -8.42
CA ALA A 101 12.18 1.84 -8.52
C ALA A 101 11.16 0.95 -7.80
N ASN A 102 11.21 -0.36 -8.02
CA ASN A 102 10.30 -1.31 -7.38
C ASN A 102 10.58 -1.47 -5.88
N ILE A 103 11.84 -1.47 -5.47
CA ILE A 103 12.19 -1.50 -4.05
C ILE A 103 11.66 -0.26 -3.34
N LEU A 104 11.88 0.93 -3.92
CA LEU A 104 11.46 2.21 -3.34
C LEU A 104 9.95 2.43 -3.36
N GLY A 105 9.21 1.88 -4.33
CA GLY A 105 7.76 2.10 -4.40
C GLY A 105 6.89 0.97 -3.85
N ASN A 106 7.42 -0.24 -3.65
CA ASN A 106 6.67 -1.33 -3.02
C ASN A 106 7.19 -1.62 -1.60
N ILE A 107 8.46 -2.00 -1.44
CA ILE A 107 8.98 -2.47 -0.16
C ILE A 107 9.17 -1.33 0.85
N VAL A 108 9.71 -0.20 0.42
CA VAL A 108 10.02 0.92 1.34
C VAL A 108 8.76 1.49 1.99
N PRO A 109 7.66 1.78 1.27
CA PRO A 109 6.43 2.24 1.91
C PRO A 109 5.92 1.25 2.95
N ASP A 110 5.89 -0.05 2.64
CA ASP A 110 5.45 -1.07 3.58
C ASP A 110 6.33 -1.12 4.83
N ALA A 111 7.66 -1.08 4.68
CA ALA A 111 8.58 -1.05 5.81
C ALA A 111 8.38 0.20 6.67
N VAL A 112 8.22 1.37 6.04
CA VAL A 112 7.99 2.64 6.73
C VAL A 112 6.67 2.60 7.51
N PHE A 113 5.57 2.21 6.88
CA PHE A 113 4.28 2.13 7.57
C PHE A 113 4.28 1.06 8.66
N ALA A 114 4.86 -0.11 8.42
CA ALA A 114 5.00 -1.14 9.45
C ALA A 114 5.69 -0.59 10.72
N ILE A 115 6.82 0.09 10.56
CA ILE A 115 7.57 0.70 11.66
C ILE A 115 6.73 1.78 12.36
N LEU A 116 6.11 2.67 11.58
CA LEU A 116 5.33 3.79 12.12
C LEU A 116 4.10 3.31 12.90
N PHE A 117 3.34 2.36 12.36
CA PHE A 117 2.19 1.78 13.05
C PHE A 117 2.61 1.03 14.30
N PHE A 118 3.63 0.17 14.22
CA PHE A 118 4.13 -0.55 15.38
C PHE A 118 4.57 0.40 16.51
N TRP A 119 5.35 1.43 16.16
CA TRP A 119 5.87 2.37 17.14
C TRP A 119 4.78 3.25 17.76
N LYS A 120 3.76 3.64 16.98
CA LYS A 120 2.66 4.48 17.48
C LYS A 120 1.52 3.70 18.14
N SER A 121 1.51 2.37 17.99
CA SER A 121 0.54 1.47 18.65
C SER A 121 1.01 0.90 19.98
N ARG A 122 2.29 1.03 20.34
CA ARG A 122 2.79 0.76 21.70
C ARG A 122 2.52 1.99 22.58
#